data_AF-A0A382Q997-F1
#
_entry.id   AF-A0A382Q997-F1
#
_cell.length_a   1.000
_cell.length_b   1.000
_cell.length_c   1.000
_cell.angle_alpha   90.00
_cell.angle_beta   90.00
_cell.angle_gamma   90.00
#
_symmetry.space_group_name_H-M   'P 1'
#
loop_
_entity.id
_entity.type
_entity.pdbx_description
1 polymer ?
#
loop_
_entity_poly.entity_id
_entity_poly.type
_entity_poly.pdbx_seq_one_letter_code
_entity_poly.pdbx_strand_id
1 'polypeptide(L)' 'MIEEYEEEEINKRFGCAECGHNFVMECEEEDMIPKFCPFCGAPVYNRDVDEEDEWDDGFHL' A
#
# COMPACT_ATOMS: atom_id res chain seq x y z
N MET A 1 -12.91 23.61 17.22
CA MET A 1 -13.31 23.28 15.84
C MET A 1 -13.08 21.80 15.71
N ILE A 2 -14.10 21.03 15.33
CA ILE A 2 -13.93 19.60 15.11
C ILE A 2 -13.15 19.53 13.81
N GLU A 3 -11.88 19.16 13.88
CA GLU A 3 -11.09 18.83 12.69
C GLU A 3 -11.72 17.54 12.16
N GLU A 4 -12.59 17.69 11.16
CA GLU A 4 -13.08 16.58 10.37
C GLU A 4 -11.83 15.97 9.73
N TYR A 5 -11.35 14.85 10.29
CA TYR A 5 -10.34 14.02 9.64
C TYR A 5 -10.99 13.56 8.33
N GLU A 6 -10.68 14.25 7.24
CA GLU A 6 -10.91 13.72 5.91
C GLU A 6 -10.16 12.38 5.88
N GLU A 7 -10.87 11.26 5.72
CA GLU A 7 -10.27 9.98 5.39
C GLU A 7 -9.59 10.17 4.04
N GLU A 8 -8.34 10.66 4.04
CA GLU A 8 -7.57 10.94 2.85
C GLU A 8 -7.33 9.62 2.11
N GLU A 9 -8.10 9.38 1.04
CA GLU A 9 -8.00 8.19 0.21
C GLU A 9 -6.54 8.00 -0.27
N ILE A 10 -5.91 6.90 0.14
CA ILE A 10 -4.48 6.64 -0.09
C ILE A 10 -4.32 5.93 -1.44
N ASN A 11 -3.63 6.58 -2.37
CA ASN A 11 -3.31 5.98 -3.67
C ASN A 11 -2.08 5.08 -3.57
N LYS A 12 -2.28 3.77 -3.66
CA LYS A 12 -1.19 2.77 -3.57
C LYS A 12 -0.93 2.05 -4.88
N ARG A 13 0.33 1.68 -5.11
CA ARG A 13 0.80 0.99 -6.30
C ARG A 13 1.02 -0.49 -6.02
N PHE A 14 0.37 -1.32 -6.83
CA PHE A 14 0.45 -2.76 -6.74
C PHE A 14 1.06 -3.35 -8.01
N GLY A 15 1.85 -4.41 -7.82
CA GLY A 15 2.43 -5.22 -8.89
C GLY A 15 1.89 -6.65 -8.84
N CYS A 16 1.71 -7.27 -9.99
CA CYS A 16 1.42 -8.71 -10.06
C CYS A 16 2.71 -9.53 -10.26
N ALA A 17 2.86 -10.58 -9.46
CA ALA A 17 4.03 -11.46 -9.51
C ALA A 17 4.08 -12.35 -10.78
N GLU A 18 2.93 -12.65 -11.38
CA GLU A 18 2.84 -13.58 -12.51
C GLU A 18 2.80 -12.85 -13.87
N CYS A 19 1.86 -11.93 -14.06
CA CYS A 19 1.67 -11.26 -15.34
C CYS A 19 2.45 -9.95 -15.50
N GLY A 20 3.09 -9.46 -14.42
CA GLY A 20 3.89 -8.23 -14.43
C GLY A 20 3.08 -6.95 -14.61
N HIS A 21 1.75 -7.00 -14.54
CA HIS A 21 0.92 -5.79 -14.57
C HIS A 21 1.09 -4.97 -13.30
N ASN A 22 1.15 -3.64 -13.49
CA ASN A 22 1.21 -2.64 -12.44
C ASN A 22 -0.07 -1.82 -12.47
N PHE A 23 -0.65 -1.53 -11.32
CA PHE A 23 -1.87 -0.73 -11.21
C PHE A 23 -1.87 0.09 -9.92
N VAL A 24 -2.71 1.13 -9.89
CA VAL A 24 -2.92 1.99 -8.73
C VAL A 24 -4.33 1.73 -8.22
N MET A 25 -4.51 1.72 -6.90
CA MET A 25 -5.81 1.60 -6.27
C MET A 25 -5.92 2.58 -5.11
N GLU A 26 -7.09 3.21 -5.01
CA GLU A 26 -7.48 4.04 -3.87
C GLU A 26 -7.83 3.11 -2.71
N CYS A 27 -7.19 3.32 -1.57
CA CYS A 27 -7.35 2.51 -0.37
C CYS A 27 -7.75 3.40 0.81
N GLU A 28 -8.70 2.92 1.61
CA GLU A 28 -9.17 3.61 2.80
C GLU A 28 -8.16 3.50 3.97
N GLU A 29 -7.36 2.42 3.99
CA GLU A 29 -6.39 2.14 5.08
C GLU A 29 -5.01 1.72 4.53
N GLU A 30 -3.95 1.99 5.28
CA GLU A 30 -2.55 1.65 4.96
C GLU A 30 -2.26 0.15 4.89
N ASP A 31 -3.01 -0.67 5.62
CA ASP A 31 -2.89 -2.13 5.58
C ASP A 31 -3.72 -2.79 4.47
N MET A 32 -4.54 -2.01 3.75
CA MET A 32 -5.37 -2.54 2.68
C MET A 32 -4.50 -2.89 1.46
N ILE A 33 -4.37 -4.19 1.20
CA ILE A 33 -3.68 -4.75 0.04
C ILE A 33 -4.65 -5.69 -0.70
N PRO A 34 -4.94 -5.48 -1.99
CA PRO A 34 -5.76 -6.39 -2.77
C PRO A 34 -5.10 -7.77 -2.82
N LYS A 35 -5.88 -8.85 -2.71
CA LYS A 35 -5.32 -10.22 -2.70
C LYS A 35 -4.97 -10.74 -4.08
N PHE A 36 -5.61 -10.20 -5.12
CA PHE A 36 -5.54 -10.74 -6.48
C PHE A 36 -5.42 -9.64 -7.54
N CYS A 37 -4.68 -9.95 -8.60
CA CYS A 37 -4.52 -9.08 -9.76
C CYS A 37 -5.83 -9.05 -10.56
N PRO A 38 -6.36 -7.86 -10.90
CA PRO A 38 -7.61 -7.74 -11.64
C PRO A 38 -7.54 -8.30 -13.07
N PHE A 39 -6.33 -8.50 -13.60
CA PHE A 39 -6.12 -8.97 -14.98
C PHE A 39 -6.00 -10.50 -15.10
N CYS A 40 -5.34 -11.15 -14.13
CA CYS A 40 -5.03 -12.57 -14.22
C CYS A 40 -5.41 -13.40 -12.99
N GLY A 41 -5.89 -12.76 -11.91
CA GLY A 41 -6.26 -13.43 -10.66
C GLY A 41 -5.08 -13.96 -9.83
N ALA A 42 -3.84 -13.75 -10.26
CA ALA A 42 -2.66 -14.13 -9.49
C ALA A 42 -2.43 -13.19 -8.29
N PRO A 43 -1.66 -13.61 -7.26
CA PRO A 43 -1.30 -12.75 -6.15
C PRO A 43 -0.60 -11.46 -6.57
N VAL A 44 -0.82 -10.40 -5.80
CA VAL A 44 -0.17 -9.09 -5.98
C VAL A 44 0.68 -8.75 -4.76
N TYR A 45 1.63 -7.85 -4.95
CA TYR A 45 2.47 -7.29 -3.91
C TYR A 45 2.33 -5.76 -3.92
N ASN A 46 2.44 -5.15 -2.75
CA ASN A 46 2.51 -3.70 -2.62
C ASN A 46 3.93 -3.25 -2.99
N ARG A 47 4.03 -2.29 -3.90
CA ARG A 47 5.31 -1.78 -4.42
C ARG A 47 5.82 -0.58 -3.64
N ASP A 48 4.96 0.07 -2.87
CA ASP A 48 5.30 1.28 -2.10
C ASP A 48 5.85 0.96 -0.70
N VAL A 49 5.87 -0.32 -0.26
CA VAL A 49 6.34 -0.73 1.09
C VAL A 49 7.87 -0.78 1.23
N ASP A 50 8.63 -0.54 0.16
CA ASP A 50 10.10 -0.51 0.25
C ASP A 50 10.63 0.78 0.95
N GLU A 51 9.78 1.75 1.30
CA GLU A 51 10.21 3.04 1.87
C GLU A 51 9.96 3.24 3.38
N GLU A 52 9.31 2.31 4.11
CA GLU A 52 8.89 2.54 5.52
C GLU A 52 9.41 1.56 6.60
N ASP A 53 10.36 0.67 6.30
CA ASP A 53 10.93 -0.27 7.29
C ASP A 53 12.34 0.16 7.82
N GLU A 54 12.58 1.47 7.99
CA GLU A 54 13.81 2.01 8.62
C GLU A 54 13.54 3.06 9.73
N TRP A 55 12.71 2.73 10.72
CA TRP A 55 12.78 3.37 12.04
C TRP A 55 13.18 2.36 13.11
N ASP A 56 14.43 1.89 13.02
CA ASP A 56 15.15 1.21 14.10
C ASP A 56 15.26 2.15 15.31
N ASP A 57 14.70 1.69 16.41
CA ASP A 57 14.61 2.31 17.73
C ASP A 57 15.99 2.55 18.38
N GLY A 58 16.75 3.48 17.81
CA GLY A 58 18.19 3.54 18.05
C GLY A 58 18.74 4.73 18.84
N PHE A 59 18.01 5.47 19.70
CA PHE A 59 18.67 6.40 20.64
C PHE A 59 17.85 6.68 21.92
N HIS A 60 17.96 5.76 22.89
CA HIS A 60 17.82 6.10 24.31
C HIS A 60 19.20 6.50 24.85
N LEU A 61 19.48 7.79 24.95
CA LEU A 61 20.54 8.34 25.83
C LEU A 61 20.08 9.67 26.45
#